data_AF-A0A9E4EP81-F1
#
_entry.id   AF-A0A9E4EP81-F1
#
_cell.length_a   1.000
_cell.length_b   1.000
_cell.length_c   1.000
_cell.angle_alpha   90.00
_cell.angle_beta   90.00
_cell.angle_gamma   90.00
#
_symmetry.space_group_name_H-M   'P 1'
#
loop_
_entity.id
_entity.type
_entity.pdbx_description
1 polymer ?
#
loop_
_entity_poly.entity_id
_entity_poly.type
_entity_poly.pdbx_seq_one_letter_code
_entity_poly.pdbx_strand_id
1 'polypeptide(L)'
;MGHGKQHFSLALADGSPLSFASLCKRWSKDGEFLESFAVITRATAPALAVIHLWQPVIIDPARFDDWLDPTSPMPRTWTRSWTRNAAGAS
;
A
#
# COMPACT_ATOMS: atom_id res chain seq x y z
N MET A 1 -26.85 5.12 20.27
CA MET A 1 -26.48 5.46 18.88
C MET A 1 -25.11 4.86 18.62
N GLY A 2 -25.03 3.84 17.76
CA GLY A 2 -23.74 3.21 17.45
C GLY A 2 -22.92 4.15 16.56
N HIS A 3 -21.67 4.42 16.94
CA HIS A 3 -20.72 5.06 16.04
C HIS A 3 -20.49 4.12 14.86
N GLY A 4 -21.16 4.38 13.73
CA GLY A 4 -20.99 3.59 12.51
C GLY A 4 -19.55 3.67 12.01
N LYS A 5 -19.13 2.67 11.23
CA LYS A 5 -17.83 2.72 10.56
C LYS A 5 -17.85 3.85 9.53
N GLN A 6 -17.02 4.88 9.73
CA GLN A 6 -16.82 5.93 8.75
C GLN A 6 -15.82 5.47 7.69
N HIS A 7 -16.14 5.70 6.41
CA HIS A 7 -15.25 5.39 5.30
C HIS A 7 -14.30 6.58 5.05
N PHE A 8 -13.03 6.28 4.79
CA PHE A 8 -12.00 7.25 4.45
C PHE A 8 -11.39 6.91 3.09
N SER A 9 -11.06 7.94 2.31
CA SER A 9 -10.30 7.81 1.07
C SER A 9 -8.92 8.46 1.25
N LEU A 10 -7.88 7.81 0.72
CA LEU A 10 -6.50 8.27 0.78
C LEU A 10 -5.94 8.35 -0.64
N ALA A 11 -5.33 9.48 -0.99
CA ALA A 11 -4.73 9.73 -2.30
C ALA A 11 -3.42 10.51 -2.14
N LEU A 12 -2.55 10.42 -3.14
CA LEU A 12 -1.39 11.29 -3.24
C LEU A 12 -1.83 12.72 -3.57
N ALA A 13 -1.12 13.71 -3.01
CA ALA A 13 -1.50 15.11 -3.15
C ALA A 13 -1.45 15.62 -4.61
N ASP A 14 -0.61 15.00 -5.44
CA ASP A 14 -0.47 15.27 -6.87
C ASP A 14 -1.51 14.53 -7.73
N GLY A 15 -2.41 13.74 -7.11
CA GLY A 15 -3.43 12.96 -7.81
C GLY A 15 -2.89 11.71 -8.52
N SER A 16 -1.60 11.40 -8.39
CA SER A 16 -1.02 10.20 -8.99
C SER A 16 -1.50 8.91 -8.30
N PRO A 17 -1.51 7.77 -9.01
CA PRO A 17 -1.92 6.50 -8.42
C PRO A 17 -1.01 6.03 -7.29
N LEU A 18 -1.57 5.26 -6.35
CA LEU A 18 -0.80 4.52 -5.37
C LEU A 18 -0.33 3.18 -5.95
N SER A 19 0.95 2.86 -5.75
CA SER A 19 1.54 1.59 -6.17
C SER A 19 1.85 0.72 -4.96
N PHE A 20 1.08 -0.35 -4.78
CA PHE A 20 1.22 -1.23 -3.62
C PHE A 20 2.27 -2.31 -3.88
N ALA A 21 3.12 -2.54 -2.90
CA ALA A 21 3.95 -3.74 -2.86
C ALA A 21 3.06 -4.97 -2.69
N SER A 22 3.18 -5.94 -3.58
CA SER A 22 2.39 -7.18 -3.55
C SER A 22 3.22 -8.40 -3.90
N LEU A 23 2.76 -9.56 -3.42
CA LEU A 23 3.23 -10.86 -3.84
C LEU A 23 2.18 -11.48 -4.75
N CYS A 24 2.58 -11.93 -5.93
CA CYS A 24 1.70 -12.58 -6.89
C CYS A 24 2.06 -14.05 -7.01
N LYS A 25 1.04 -14.91 -7.11
CA LYS A 25 1.25 -16.34 -7.36
C LYS A 25 0.13 -16.90 -8.22
N ARG A 26 0.53 -17.77 -9.15
CA ARG A 26 -0.37 -18.64 -9.88
C ARG A 26 -0.46 -19.99 -9.17
N TRP A 27 -1.68 -20.46 -8.99
CA TRP A 27 -2.04 -21.71 -8.36
C TRP A 27 -2.73 -22.60 -9.39
N SER A 28 -2.60 -23.91 -9.24
CA SER A 28 -3.31 -24.88 -10.09
C SER A 28 -3.93 -25.97 -9.23
N LYS A 29 -5.19 -26.31 -9.50
CA LYS A 29 -5.86 -27.45 -8.88
C LYS A 29 -6.90 -28.01 -9.84
N ASP A 30 -6.89 -29.34 -10.05
CA ASP A 30 -7.86 -30.06 -10.88
C ASP A 30 -8.05 -29.49 -12.31
N GLY A 31 -6.97 -28.98 -12.91
CA GLY A 31 -6.98 -28.39 -14.25
C GLY A 31 -7.39 -26.90 -14.29
N GLU A 32 -7.81 -26.32 -13.17
CA GLU A 32 -8.10 -24.89 -13.06
C GLU A 32 -6.89 -24.11 -12.57
N PHE A 33 -6.71 -22.91 -13.12
CA PHE A 33 -5.69 -21.96 -12.67
C PHE A 33 -6.33 -20.78 -11.95
N LEU A 34 -5.74 -20.39 -10.83
CA LEU A 34 -6.06 -19.15 -10.13
C LEU A 34 -4.79 -18.31 -10.05
N GLU A 35 -4.85 -17.09 -10.58
CA GLU A 35 -3.84 -16.08 -10.30
C GLU A 35 -4.36 -15.17 -9.19
N SER A 36 -3.59 -15.06 -8.11
CA SER A 36 -3.96 -14.21 -6.99
C SER A 36 -2.76 -13.40 -6.51
N PHE A 37 -3.05 -12.33 -5.79
CA PHE A 37 -2.03 -11.49 -5.18
C PHE A 37 -2.41 -11.15 -3.73
N ALA A 38 -1.39 -10.83 -2.94
CA ALA A 38 -1.53 -10.33 -1.59
C ALA A 38 -0.78 -9.00 -1.45
N VAL A 39 -1.44 -7.99 -0.89
CA VAL A 39 -0.80 -6.70 -0.60
C VAL A 39 0.01 -6.79 0.68
N ILE A 40 1.26 -6.34 0.64
CA ILE A 40 2.13 -6.27 1.81
C ILE A 40 1.72 -5.07 2.65
N THR A 41 1.51 -5.30 3.94
CA THR A 41 1.10 -4.26 4.90
C THR A 41 2.17 -3.99 5.94
N ARG A 42 2.10 -2.80 6.54
CA ARG A 42 2.91 -2.39 7.69
C ARG A 42 2.09 -1.56 8.66
N ALA A 43 2.64 -1.28 9.85
CA ALA A 43 2.05 -0.31 10.78
C ALA A 43 1.85 1.07 10.11
N THR A 44 0.75 1.75 10.40
CA THR A 44 0.49 3.11 9.91
C THR A 44 1.54 4.11 10.40
N ALA A 45 1.81 5.13 9.57
CA ALA A 45 2.49 6.32 10.06
C ALA A 45 1.58 7.01 11.10
N PRO A 46 2.13 7.77 12.06
CA PRO A 46 1.32 8.45 13.09
C PRO A 46 0.16 9.28 12.54
N ALA A 47 0.33 9.84 11.34
CA ALA A 47 -0.71 10.60 10.65
C ALA A 47 -1.98 9.79 10.33
N LEU A 48 -1.88 8.49 10.09
CA LEU A 48 -2.99 7.59 9.74
C LEU A 48 -3.42 6.67 10.88
N ALA A 49 -2.61 6.53 11.93
CA ALA A 49 -2.88 5.65 13.07
C ALA A 49 -4.20 5.97 13.79
N VAL A 50 -4.69 7.21 13.66
CA VAL A 50 -5.96 7.66 14.25
C VAL A 50 -7.19 7.06 13.55
N ILE A 51 -7.06 6.62 12.29
CA ILE A 51 -8.16 6.02 11.52
C ILE A 51 -7.99 4.51 11.28
N HIS A 52 -6.75 3.99 11.23
CA HIS A 52 -6.48 2.56 11.08
C HIS A 52 -5.05 2.20 11.49
N LEU A 53 -4.80 0.97 11.96
CA LEU A 53 -3.46 0.56 12.46
C LEU A 53 -2.53 0.00 11.38
N TRP A 54 -3.07 -0.43 10.24
CA TRP A 54 -2.29 -0.97 9.13
C TRP A 54 -2.47 -0.18 7.84
N GLN A 55 -1.41 -0.11 7.05
CA GLN A 55 -1.40 0.49 5.73
C GLN A 55 -0.71 -0.45 4.73
N PRO A 56 -1.04 -0.34 3.43
CA PRO A 56 -0.22 -0.91 2.38
C PRO A 56 1.20 -0.31 2.40
N VAL A 57 2.19 -1.10 1.99
CA VAL A 57 3.49 -0.57 1.61
C VAL A 57 3.36 0.06 0.23
N ILE A 58 3.65 1.36 0.11
CA ILE A 58 3.60 2.11 -1.15
C ILE A 58 5.02 2.22 -1.72
N ILE A 59 5.23 1.76 -2.95
CA ILE A 59 6.51 1.82 -3.66
C ILE A 59 6.59 3.10 -4.51
N ASP A 60 7.73 3.77 -4.48
CA ASP A 60 8.00 4.88 -5.40
C ASP A 60 8.14 4.37 -6.84
N PRO A 61 7.42 4.93 -7.84
CA PRO A 61 7.55 4.51 -9.25
C PRO A 61 8.98 4.44 -9.79
N ALA A 62 9.90 5.28 -9.29
CA ALA A 62 11.31 5.23 -9.69
C ALA A 62 12.05 3.97 -9.21
N ARG A 63 11.41 3.10 -8.42
CA ARG A 63 11.97 1.89 -7.79
C ARG A 63 11.26 0.61 -8.22
N PHE A 64 10.44 0.64 -9.25
CA PHE A 64 9.73 -0.57 -9.71
C PHE A 64 10.69 -1.67 -10.17
N ASP A 65 11.72 -1.32 -10.95
CA ASP A 65 12.68 -2.31 -11.43
C ASP A 65 13.45 -2.94 -10.26
N ASP A 66 13.89 -2.10 -9.31
CA ASP A 66 14.54 -2.54 -8.08
C ASP A 66 13.61 -3.45 -7.24
N TRP A 67 12.30 -3.16 -7.17
CA TRP A 67 11.31 -3.95 -6.44
C TRP A 67 11.02 -5.30 -7.11
N LEU A 68 11.01 -5.35 -8.44
CA LEU A 68 10.69 -6.55 -9.22
C LEU A 68 11.91 -7.48 -9.38
N ASP A 69 13.12 -7.00 -9.13
CA ASP A 69 14.33 -7.83 -9.13
C ASP A 69 14.40 -8.70 -7.86
N PRO A 70 14.30 -10.04 -7.97
CA PRO A 70 14.33 -10.95 -6.83
C PRO A 70 15.69 -11.01 -6.11
N THR A 71 16.74 -10.48 -6.72
CA THR A 71 18.10 -10.41 -6.13
C THR A 71 18.34 -9.10 -5.39
N SER A 72 17.46 -8.12 -5.56
CA SER A 72 17.62 -6.80 -5.00
C SER A 72 17.28 -6.80 -3.50
N PRO A 73 18.13 -6.23 -2.62
CA PRO A 73 17.77 -6.04 -1.23
C PRO A 73 16.64 -5.00 -1.15
N MET A 74 15.65 -5.17 -0.27
CA MET A 74 14.54 -4.21 -0.14
C MET A 74 14.74 -3.22 1.02
N PRO A 75 15.40 -2.06 0.82
CA PRO A 75 15.54 -1.04 1.83
C PRO A 75 14.22 -0.28 2.04
N ARG A 76 14.00 0.19 3.27
CA ARG A 76 12.82 1.01 3.63
C ARG A 76 12.71 2.32 2.82
N THR A 77 13.82 2.80 2.26
CA THR A 77 13.93 4.06 1.50
C THR A 77 13.18 4.06 0.18
N TRP A 78 12.79 2.91 -0.37
CA TRP A 78 11.98 2.84 -1.58
C TRP A 78 10.49 3.10 -1.32
N THR A 79 10.11 3.15 -0.05
CA THR A 79 8.70 3.26 0.33
C THR A 79 8.32 4.70 0.61
N ARG A 80 7.14 5.12 0.12
CA ARG A 80 6.56 6.39 0.50
C ARG A 80 6.02 6.31 1.92
N SER A 81 6.13 7.40 2.67
CA SER A 81 5.54 7.53 4.01
C SER A 81 4.48 8.61 4.00
N TRP A 82 3.34 8.34 4.64
CA TRP A 82 2.30 9.36 4.78
C TRP A 82 2.75 10.43 5.76
N THR A 83 2.81 11.66 5.26
CA THR A 83 2.89 12.86 6.09
C THR A 83 1.49 13.45 6.18
N ARG A 84 1.15 14.02 7.34
CA ARG A 84 -0.09 14.81 7.43
C ARG A 84 0.12 16.06 6.56
N ASN A 85 -0.68 16.22 5.51
CA ASN A 85 -0.73 17.49 4.78
C ASN A 85 -1.29 18.54 5.74
N ALA A 86 -0.65 19.71 5.84
CA ALA A 86 -1.17 20.84 6.61
C ALA A 86 -2.38 21.54 5.94
N ALA A 87 -3.03 20.91 4.97
CA ALA A 87 -4.11 21.52 4.19
C ALA A 87 -5.22 20.49 3.93
N GLY A 88 -6.46 20.87 4.25
CA GLY A 88 -7.66 20.09 3.94
C GLY A 88 -8.74 20.08 5.03
N ALA A 89 -8.95 21.19 5.73
CA ALA A 89 -10.30 21.50 6.20
C ALA A 89 -11.05 22.04 4.97
N SER A 90 -12.11 21.34 4.59
CA SER A 90 -13.14 21.82 3.67
C SER A 90 -14.47 21.41 4.26
#